data_AF-A0A9Q3P4J9-F1
#
_entry.id   AF-A0A9Q3P4J9-F1
#
_cell.length_a   1.000
_cell.length_b   1.000
_cell.length_c   1.000
_cell.angle_alpha   90.00
_cell.angle_beta   90.00
_cell.angle_gamma   90.00
#
_symmetry.space_group_name_H-M   'P 1'
#
loop_
_entity.id
_entity.type
_entity.pdbx_description
1 polymer ?
#
loop_
_entity_poly.entity_id
_entity_poly.type
_entity_poly.pdbx_seq_one_letter_code
_entity_poly.pdbx_strand_id
1 'polypeptide(L)'
;MAGSPEASEAENKAHSNKPLVSQAETNFLKMMEKMTQLMGQLTQAVSPRDNSKSPAFNIPSMKAPNSFNGTQAHRLRGFIQSFQLIFHNYPANSFSDRKKVLYSTSFLTGRAGEWIEPYLSNISN
;
A
#
# COMPACT_ATOMS: atom_id res chain seq x y z
N MET A 1 99.88 22.00 -6.83
CA MET A 1 99.03 21.17 -7.70
C MET A 1 97.68 21.88 -7.79
N ALA A 2 97.36 22.37 -8.98
CA ALA A 2 96.20 23.21 -9.27
C ALA A 2 94.91 22.39 -9.31
N GLY A 3 93.77 23.03 -9.02
CA GLY A 3 92.44 22.44 -9.17
C GLY A 3 91.30 23.33 -8.68
N SER A 4 90.81 24.19 -9.55
CA SER A 4 89.42 24.68 -9.66
C SER A 4 89.11 24.70 -11.17
N PRO A 5 87.85 24.74 -11.68
CA PRO A 5 86.51 24.90 -11.06
C PRO A 5 85.45 23.90 -11.65
N GLU A 6 84.16 24.29 -11.70
CA GLU A 6 82.96 23.64 -12.31
C GLU A 6 82.24 22.57 -11.45
N ALA A 7 80.91 22.51 -11.35
CA ALA A 7 79.80 23.25 -11.93
C ALA A 7 78.55 23.11 -11.02
N SER A 8 77.57 23.98 -11.30
CA SER A 8 76.20 24.06 -10.80
C SER A 8 75.47 22.73 -10.54
N GLU A 9 74.73 22.65 -9.42
CA GLU A 9 73.46 21.93 -9.41
C GLU A 9 72.50 22.58 -8.41
N ALA A 10 71.53 23.30 -8.98
CA ALA A 10 70.38 23.79 -8.27
C ALA A 10 69.34 22.67 -8.24
N GLU A 11 69.03 22.10 -7.07
CA GLU A 11 67.83 21.30 -6.90
C GLU A 11 67.05 21.70 -5.65
N ASN A 12 66.21 22.69 -5.91
CA ASN A 12 64.92 22.94 -5.32
C ASN A 12 64.10 21.64 -5.13
N LYS A 13 63.75 21.25 -3.89
CA LYS A 13 62.46 20.59 -3.56
C LYS A 13 62.36 20.18 -2.09
N ALA A 14 61.42 20.79 -1.37
CA ALA A 14 60.41 20.07 -0.59
C ALA A 14 59.37 21.07 -0.06
N HIS A 15 58.56 21.63 -0.97
CA HIS A 15 57.27 22.17 -0.56
C HIS A 15 56.44 21.01 -0.01
N SER A 16 56.18 21.05 1.30
CA SER A 16 55.25 20.17 1.99
C SER A 16 53.84 20.44 1.45
N ASN A 17 53.47 19.75 0.39
CA ASN A 17 52.10 19.76 -0.12
C ASN A 17 51.24 18.89 0.78
N LYS A 18 50.73 19.48 1.88
CA LYS A 18 49.52 18.96 2.53
C LYS A 18 48.35 19.24 1.60
N PRO A 19 47.42 18.29 1.37
CA PRO A 19 46.30 18.53 0.46
C PRO A 19 45.38 19.56 1.11
N LEU A 20 45.33 20.74 0.51
CA LEU A 20 44.37 21.79 0.82
C LEU A 20 43.01 21.37 0.24
N VAL A 21 42.36 20.40 0.87
CA VAL A 21 40.94 20.14 0.59
C VAL A 21 40.20 21.42 0.95
N SER A 22 39.59 22.05 -0.05
CA SER A 22 38.91 23.32 0.13
C SER A 22 37.80 23.16 1.15
N GLN A 23 37.60 24.15 2.02
CA GLN A 23 36.51 24.09 2.99
C GLN A 23 35.14 23.89 2.31
N ALA A 24 34.98 24.37 1.07
CA ALA A 24 33.81 24.08 0.24
C ALA A 24 33.65 22.58 -0.09
N GLU A 25 34.74 21.88 -0.37
CA GLU A 25 34.74 20.42 -0.60
C GLU A 25 34.41 19.68 0.70
N THR A 26 34.93 20.12 1.85
CA THR A 26 34.58 19.49 3.14
C THR A 26 33.10 19.70 3.50
N ASN A 27 32.53 20.85 3.16
CA ASN A 27 31.11 21.14 3.38
C ASN A 27 30.24 20.30 2.43
N PHE A 28 30.66 20.16 1.17
CA PHE A 28 29.98 19.32 0.19
C PHE A 28 29.96 17.84 0.62
N LEU A 29 31.09 17.32 1.09
CA LEU A 29 31.19 15.94 1.58
C LEU A 29 30.30 15.71 2.80
N LYS A 30 30.27 16.64 3.76
CA LYS A 30 29.37 16.59 4.91
C LYS A 30 27.88 16.65 4.52
N MET A 31 27.55 17.41 3.47
CA MET A 31 26.18 17.48 2.93
C MET A 31 25.78 16.16 2.27
N MET A 32 26.67 15.55 1.50
CA MET A 32 26.44 14.24 0.87
C MET A 32 26.31 13.12 1.89
N GLU A 33 27.10 13.14 2.97
CA GLU A 33 26.98 12.19 4.07
C GLU A 33 25.59 12.30 4.74
N LYS A 34 25.16 13.54 5.07
CA LYS A 34 23.80 13.76 5.60
C LYS A 34 22.70 13.34 4.64
N MET A 35 22.86 13.59 3.34
CA MET A 35 21.89 13.18 2.32
C MET A 35 21.80 11.66 2.20
N THR A 36 22.94 10.96 2.26
CA THR A 36 23.01 9.50 2.26
C THR A 36 22.36 8.92 3.51
N GLN A 37 22.57 9.54 4.67
CA GLN A 37 21.95 9.13 5.93
C GLN A 37 20.43 9.35 5.91
N LEU A 38 19.94 10.46 5.36
CA LEU A 38 18.52 10.72 5.16
C LEU A 38 17.88 9.72 4.20
N MET A 39 18.54 9.41 3.08
CA MET A 39 18.06 8.35 2.18
C MET A 39 18.01 7.00 2.89
N GLY A 40 19.02 6.64 3.70
CA GLY A 40 19.02 5.40 4.47
C GLY A 40 17.86 5.30 5.48
N GLN A 41 17.41 6.42 6.05
CA GLN A 41 16.24 6.47 6.93
C GLN A 41 14.92 6.36 6.14
N LEU A 42 14.84 7.03 4.99
CA LEU A 42 13.66 6.96 4.10
C LEU A 42 13.49 5.55 3.51
N THR A 43 14.57 4.89 3.11
CA THR A 43 14.52 3.51 2.59
C THR A 43 14.09 2.51 3.66
N GLN A 44 14.44 2.72 4.93
CA GLN A 44 13.93 1.91 6.04
C GLN A 44 12.45 2.16 6.35
N ALA A 45 11.95 3.38 6.12
CA ALA A 45 10.52 3.70 6.22
C ALA A 45 9.68 3.13 5.07
N VAL A 46 10.32 2.77 3.94
CA VAL A 46 9.68 2.16 2.74
C VAL A 46 9.95 0.66 2.65
N SER A 47 10.69 0.07 3.59
CA SER A 47 10.72 -1.39 3.75
C SER A 47 9.26 -1.84 3.87
N PRO A 48 8.80 -2.87 3.11
CA PRO A 48 7.44 -3.35 3.23
C PRO A 48 7.22 -3.62 4.70
N ARG A 49 6.35 -2.79 5.33
CA ARG A 49 5.87 -3.06 6.68
C ARG A 49 5.52 -4.52 6.64
N ASP A 50 6.25 -5.32 7.41
CA ASP A 50 5.70 -6.58 7.89
C ASP A 50 4.29 -6.19 8.32
N ASN A 51 3.28 -6.80 7.68
CA ASN A 51 1.87 -6.53 7.90
C ASN A 51 1.62 -6.93 9.35
N SER A 52 2.04 -6.06 10.27
CA SER A 52 1.93 -6.17 11.69
C SER A 52 0.44 -6.19 11.88
N LYS A 53 -0.06 -7.41 12.03
CA LYS A 53 -1.46 -7.79 12.15
C LYS A 53 -2.18 -6.64 12.81
N SER A 54 -2.81 -5.77 12.01
CA SER A 54 -3.86 -4.90 12.51
C SER A 54 -4.71 -5.85 13.35
N PRO A 55 -5.04 -5.52 14.62
CA PRO A 55 -5.83 -6.42 15.44
C PRO A 55 -6.99 -6.82 14.55
N ALA A 56 -7.02 -8.10 14.14
CA ALA A 56 -7.93 -8.54 13.11
C ALA A 56 -9.27 -8.22 13.71
N PHE A 57 -9.93 -7.17 13.20
CA PHE A 57 -11.25 -6.84 13.65
C PHE A 57 -12.04 -8.08 13.25
N ASN A 58 -12.29 -8.92 14.26
CA ASN A 58 -12.95 -10.19 14.05
C ASN A 58 -14.38 -9.79 13.74
N ILE A 59 -14.61 -9.60 12.44
CA ILE A 59 -15.93 -9.37 11.91
C ILE A 59 -16.75 -10.57 12.39
N PRO A 60 -17.76 -10.36 13.25
CA PRO A 60 -18.57 -11.45 13.72
C PRO A 60 -19.16 -12.18 12.51
N SER A 61 -19.14 -13.51 12.54
CA SER A 61 -19.79 -14.29 11.49
C SER A 61 -21.23 -13.82 11.33
N MET A 62 -21.55 -13.31 10.14
CA MET A 62 -22.86 -12.74 9.89
C MET A 62 -23.89 -13.86 9.75
N LYS A 63 -24.96 -13.77 10.53
CA LYS A 63 -26.12 -14.65 10.37
C LYS A 63 -26.70 -14.46 8.95
N ALA A 64 -27.05 -15.57 8.30
CA ALA A 64 -27.74 -15.53 7.02
C ALA A 64 -29.05 -14.70 7.12
N PRO A 65 -29.39 -13.91 6.08
CA PRO A 65 -30.65 -13.19 6.00
C PRO A 65 -31.86 -14.11 6.14
N ASN A 66 -32.95 -13.57 6.67
CA ASN A 66 -34.24 -14.25 6.61
C ASN A 66 -34.80 -14.12 5.19
N SER A 67 -35.46 -15.15 4.68
CA SER A 67 -36.15 -15.07 3.39
C SER A 67 -37.30 -14.06 3.41
N PHE A 68 -37.55 -13.41 2.27
CA PHE A 68 -38.64 -12.46 2.07
C PHE A 68 -39.61 -12.96 1.01
N ASN A 69 -40.87 -13.15 1.40
CA ASN A 69 -41.90 -13.74 0.54
C ASN A 69 -42.77 -12.71 -0.21
N GLY A 70 -42.57 -11.42 0.05
CA GLY A 70 -43.37 -10.34 -0.54
C GLY A 70 -44.70 -10.01 0.14
N THR A 71 -45.08 -10.67 1.25
CA THR A 71 -46.40 -10.42 1.89
C THR A 71 -46.35 -9.37 3.00
N GLN A 72 -45.21 -9.24 3.69
CA GLN A 72 -45.07 -8.35 4.85
C GLN A 72 -44.18 -7.15 4.51
N ALA A 73 -44.76 -6.09 3.95
CA ALA A 73 -44.04 -4.89 3.51
C ALA A 73 -43.14 -4.28 4.60
N HIS A 74 -43.57 -4.30 5.87
CA HIS A 74 -42.79 -3.79 7.00
C HIS A 74 -41.44 -4.53 7.21
N ARG A 75 -41.30 -5.77 6.73
CA ARG A 75 -40.07 -6.57 6.83
C ARG A 75 -39.07 -6.29 5.71
N LEU A 76 -39.49 -5.63 4.64
CA LEU A 76 -38.62 -5.35 3.48
C LEU A 76 -37.39 -4.52 3.88
N ARG A 77 -37.56 -3.53 4.75
CA ARG A 77 -36.44 -2.70 5.23
C ARG A 77 -35.39 -3.55 5.95
N GLY A 78 -35.82 -4.40 6.87
CA GLY A 78 -34.90 -5.28 7.61
C GLY A 78 -34.23 -6.31 6.70
N PHE A 79 -34.95 -6.82 5.71
CA PHE A 79 -34.40 -7.69 4.67
C PHE A 79 -33.25 -7.00 3.91
N ILE A 80 -33.47 -5.80 3.36
CA ILE A 80 -32.44 -5.05 2.63
C ILE A 80 -31.24 -4.70 3.52
N GLN A 81 -31.50 -4.25 4.75
CA GLN A 81 -30.44 -3.89 5.71
C GLN A 81 -29.52 -5.07 6.02
N SER A 82 -30.06 -6.29 6.10
CA SER A 82 -29.24 -7.48 6.33
C SER A 82 -28.21 -7.70 5.21
N PHE A 83 -28.59 -7.52 3.95
CA PHE A 83 -27.66 -7.61 2.82
C PHE A 83 -26.63 -6.49 2.79
N GLN A 84 -27.03 -5.25 3.10
CA GLN A 84 -26.09 -4.13 3.19
C GLN A 84 -24.99 -4.42 4.21
N LEU A 85 -25.36 -4.94 5.38
CA LEU A 85 -24.41 -5.26 6.44
C LEU A 85 -23.48 -6.41 6.03
N ILE A 86 -24.01 -7.43 5.36
CA ILE A 86 -23.25 -8.57 4.82
C ILE A 86 -22.24 -8.09 3.78
N PHE A 87 -22.69 -7.36 2.76
CA PHE A 87 -21.81 -6.89 1.68
C PHE A 87 -20.76 -5.88 2.16
N HIS A 88 -21.06 -5.12 3.21
CA HIS A 88 -20.09 -4.20 3.80
C HIS A 88 -19.03 -4.91 4.65
N ASN A 89 -19.38 -6.04 5.27
CA ASN A 89 -18.46 -6.83 6.10
C ASN A 89 -17.51 -7.71 5.29
N TYR A 90 -17.84 -8.01 4.03
CA TYR A 90 -16.93 -8.73 3.18
C TYR A 90 -15.87 -7.81 2.54
N PRO A 91 -14.65 -8.32 2.25
CA PRO A 91 -13.61 -7.54 1.57
C PRO A 91 -14.15 -6.89 0.29
N ALA A 92 -13.75 -5.65 0.00
CA ALA A 92 -14.29 -4.82 -1.09
C ALA A 92 -14.32 -5.48 -2.48
N ASN A 93 -13.50 -6.50 -2.69
CA ASN A 93 -13.26 -7.23 -3.94
C ASN A 93 -13.86 -8.65 -3.96
N SER A 94 -14.56 -9.08 -2.90
CA SER A 94 -15.15 -10.43 -2.81
C SER A 94 -16.50 -10.56 -3.53
N PHE A 95 -17.33 -9.52 -3.43
CA PHE A 95 -18.68 -9.46 -3.99
C PHE A 95 -18.75 -8.49 -5.16
N SER A 96 -18.74 -9.01 -6.39
CA SER A 96 -19.17 -8.22 -7.54
C SER A 96 -20.67 -7.92 -7.45
N ASP A 97 -21.14 -6.85 -8.10
CA ASP A 97 -22.56 -6.49 -8.03
C ASP A 97 -23.47 -7.61 -8.56
N ARG A 98 -23.02 -8.35 -9.59
CA ARG A 98 -23.68 -9.57 -10.04
C ARG A 98 -23.83 -10.62 -8.93
N LYS A 99 -22.77 -10.89 -8.16
CA LYS A 99 -22.83 -11.83 -7.03
C LYS A 99 -23.75 -11.32 -5.93
N LYS A 100 -23.78 -10.01 -5.67
CA LYS A 100 -24.68 -9.41 -4.66
C LYS A 100 -26.13 -9.62 -5.04
N VAL A 101 -26.47 -9.34 -6.31
CA VAL A 101 -27.82 -9.56 -6.85
C VAL A 101 -28.19 -11.03 -6.72
N LEU A 102 -27.40 -11.95 -7.29
CA LEU A 102 -27.68 -13.40 -7.23
C LEU A 102 -27.84 -13.93 -5.81
N TYR A 103 -26.96 -13.49 -4.90
CA TYR A 103 -27.05 -13.85 -3.49
C TYR A 103 -28.35 -13.35 -2.88
N SER A 104 -28.68 -12.07 -3.04
CA SER A 104 -29.91 -11.49 -2.48
C SER A 104 -31.19 -12.10 -3.05
N THR A 105 -31.22 -12.42 -4.35
CA THR A 105 -32.39 -13.04 -4.99
C THR A 105 -32.65 -14.46 -4.50
N SER A 106 -31.63 -15.19 -4.05
CA SER A 106 -31.81 -16.54 -3.47
C SER A 106 -32.64 -16.56 -2.18
N PHE A 107 -32.78 -15.41 -1.52
CA PHE A 107 -33.62 -15.27 -0.32
C PHE A 107 -35.02 -14.73 -0.63
N LEU A 108 -35.33 -14.45 -1.89
CA LEU A 108 -36.68 -14.12 -2.31
C LEU A 108 -37.48 -15.41 -2.50
N THR A 109 -38.65 -15.46 -1.88
CA THR A 109 -39.56 -16.61 -1.94
C THR A 109 -40.98 -16.15 -2.26
N GLY A 110 -41.91 -17.09 -2.45
CA GLY A 110 -43.31 -16.78 -2.73
C GLY A 110 -43.48 -15.74 -3.84
N ARG A 111 -44.34 -14.74 -3.61
CA ARG A 111 -44.64 -13.68 -4.58
C ARG A 111 -43.41 -12.86 -4.98
N ALA A 112 -42.47 -12.63 -4.05
CA ALA A 112 -41.25 -11.90 -4.36
C ALA A 112 -40.29 -12.71 -5.24
N GLY A 113 -40.25 -14.03 -5.04
CA GLY A 113 -39.50 -14.96 -5.89
C GLY A 113 -40.11 -15.05 -7.29
N GLU A 114 -41.43 -15.24 -7.39
CA GLU A 114 -42.18 -15.26 -8.65
C GLU A 114 -41.97 -13.96 -9.45
N TRP A 115 -41.92 -12.81 -8.77
CA TRP A 115 -41.68 -11.53 -9.41
C TRP A 115 -40.29 -11.40 -10.04
N ILE A 116 -39.24 -11.97 -9.42
CA ILE A 116 -37.86 -11.82 -9.91
C ILE A 116 -37.48 -12.86 -10.96
N GLU A 117 -38.17 -14.01 -10.99
CA GLU A 117 -37.84 -15.17 -11.82
C GLU A 117 -37.62 -14.82 -13.32
N PRO A 118 -38.46 -13.99 -13.98
CA PRO A 118 -38.25 -13.62 -15.39
C PRO A 118 -36.94 -12.87 -15.66
N TYR A 119 -36.38 -12.22 -14.65
CA TYR A 119 -35.17 -11.40 -14.77
C TYR A 119 -33.89 -12.19 -14.50
N LEU A 120 -33.99 -13.36 -13.84
CA LEU A 120 -32.82 -14.18 -13.48
C LEU A 120 -32.09 -14.74 -14.70
N SER A 121 -32.84 -15.10 -15.75
CA SER A 121 -32.31 -15.59 -17.03
C SER A 121 -31.38 -14.58 -17.72
N ASN A 122 -31.59 -13.28 -17.46
CA ASN A 122 -30.77 -12.20 -18.02
C ASN A 122 -29.52 -11.93 -17.18
N ILE A 123 -29.49 -12.41 -15.92
CA ILE A 123 -28.39 -12.21 -14.98
C ILE A 123 -27.40 -13.38 -15.04
N SER A 124 -27.85 -14.57 -15.48
CA SER A 124 -27.01 -15.78 -15.59
C SER A 124 -26.13 -15.85 -16.83
N ASN A 125 -26.50 -15.15 -17.91
CA ASN A 125 -25.72 -15.09 -19.17
C ASN A 125 -24.64 -14.02 -19.16
#